data_AF-A0A9P1R9J4-F1
#
_entry.id   AF-A0A9P1R9J4-F1
#
_cell.length_a   1.000
_cell.length_b   1.000
_cell.length_c   1.000
_cell.angle_alpha   90.00
_cell.angle_beta   90.00
_cell.angle_gamma   90.00
#
_symmetry.space_group_name_H-M   'P 1'
#
loop_
_entity.id
_entity.type
_entity.pdbx_description
1 polymer ?
#
loop_
_entity_poly.entity_id
_entity_poly.type
_entity_poly.pdbx_seq_one_letter_code
_entity_poly.pdbx_strand_id
1 'polypeptide(L)'
;MAKLTLALKGEYFDAIRAGTKLEEFRLVTPYWRKRLEGRHYDFIELTRGYPRRGDHARRLFLPWQGFRMATITHPHFGPEPVVVFAINVQQPAKPDDATHALLSPGKPACWLKLGAPEARG
;
A
#
# COMPACT_ATOMS: atom_id res chain seq x y z
N MET A 1 13.68 -11.74 5.34
CA MET A 1 12.77 -10.69 4.84
C MET A 1 13.04 -9.39 5.58
N ALA A 2 13.13 -8.28 4.85
CA ALA A 2 13.37 -6.95 5.37
C ALA A 2 12.03 -6.26 5.69
N LYS A 3 11.97 -5.60 6.86
CA LYS A 3 10.77 -4.92 7.31
C LYS A 3 11.01 -3.48 7.71
N LEU A 4 10.04 -2.62 7.42
CA LEU A 4 9.98 -1.26 7.95
C LEU A 4 8.96 -1.22 9.09
N THR A 5 9.38 -0.86 10.30
CA THR A 5 8.44 -0.71 11.43
C THR A 5 8.15 0.76 11.72
N LEU A 6 6.87 1.15 11.76
CA LEU A 6 6.41 2.50 12.09
C LEU A 6 5.46 2.47 13.30
N ALA A 7 5.78 3.24 14.33
CA ALA A 7 4.85 3.53 15.41
C ALA A 7 3.97 4.73 15.04
N LEU A 8 2.65 4.55 15.16
CA LEU A 8 1.64 5.53 14.79
C LEU A 8 0.85 6.01 16.00
N LYS A 9 0.31 7.23 15.91
CA LYS A 9 -0.78 7.66 16.78
C LYS A 9 -2.00 6.76 16.59
N GLY A 10 -2.77 6.56 17.65
CA GLY A 10 -3.94 5.67 17.65
C GLY A 10 -4.93 5.97 16.54
N GLU A 11 -5.29 7.25 16.38
CA GLU A 11 -6.22 7.73 15.35
C GLU A 11 -5.80 7.32 13.92
N TYR A 12 -4.51 7.41 13.60
CA TYR A 12 -4.00 7.08 12.27
C TYR A 12 -3.89 5.59 12.05
N PHE A 13 -3.46 4.85 13.08
CA PHE A 13 -3.48 3.40 13.02
C PHE A 13 -4.89 2.88 12.77
N ASP A 14 -5.88 3.40 13.50
CA ASP A 14 -7.27 2.99 13.36
C ASP A 14 -7.85 3.38 11.99
N ALA A 15 -7.52 4.57 11.46
CA ALA A 15 -7.91 4.98 10.11
C ALA A 15 -7.30 4.12 8.99
N ILE A 16 -6.02 3.75 9.11
CA ILE A 16 -5.35 2.84 8.15
C ILE A 16 -5.97 1.45 8.22
N ARG A 17 -6.20 0.94 9.44
CA ARG A 17 -6.86 -0.35 9.68
C ARG A 17 -8.29 -0.37 9.13
N ALA A 18 -9.00 0.76 9.15
CA ALA A 18 -10.31 0.92 8.53
C ALA A 18 -10.25 1.11 7.01
N GLY A 19 -9.06 1.28 6.42
CA GLY A 19 -8.89 1.51 4.99
C GLY A 19 -9.22 2.94 4.53
N THR A 20 -9.53 3.86 5.45
CA THR A 20 -9.87 5.25 5.12
C THR A 20 -8.65 6.14 4.94
N LYS A 21 -7.49 5.74 5.47
CA LYS A 21 -6.21 6.42 5.29
C LYS A 21 -5.24 5.56 4.47
N LEU A 22 -4.85 6.07 3.31
CA LEU A 22 -4.04 5.33 2.32
C LEU A 22 -2.54 5.65 2.38
N GLU A 23 -2.18 6.82 2.93
CA GLU A 23 -0.80 7.28 3.01
C GLU A 23 -0.45 7.70 4.44
N GLU A 24 0.74 7.29 4.90
CA GLU A 24 1.39 7.77 6.12
C GLU A 24 2.47 8.79 5.76
N PHE A 25 2.39 10.00 6.32
CA PHE A 25 3.32 11.08 6.02
C PHE A 25 4.44 11.16 7.04
N ARG A 26 5.69 11.18 6.57
CA ARG A 26 6.87 11.42 7.40
C ARG A 26 7.70 12.54 6.81
N LEU A 27 8.05 13.54 7.63
CA LEU A 27 8.92 14.63 7.20
C LEU A 27 10.21 14.10 6.59
N VAL A 28 10.68 14.75 5.52
CA VAL A 28 11.96 14.44 4.89
C VAL A 28 13.08 14.94 5.81
N THR A 29 13.49 14.07 6.74
CA THR A 29 14.61 14.31 7.64
C THR A 29 15.74 13.31 7.38
N PRO A 30 16.99 13.59 7.77
CA PRO A 30 18.10 12.65 7.61
C PRO A 30 17.82 11.26 8.19
N TYR A 31 17.05 11.22 9.29
CA TYR A 31 16.60 9.97 9.91
C TYR A 31 15.73 9.13 8.96
N TRP A 32 14.73 9.74 8.33
CA TRP A 32 13.84 9.04 7.40
C TRP A 32 14.51 8.71 6.07
N ARG A 33 15.37 9.59 5.56
CA ARG A 33 16.18 9.33 4.36
C ARG A 33 16.97 8.04 4.48
N LYS A 34 17.72 7.88 5.58
CA LYS A 34 18.52 6.66 5.85
C LYS A 34 17.69 5.36 5.87
N ARG A 35 16.42 5.46 6.23
CA ARG A 35 15.48 4.33 6.34
C ARG A 35 14.71 4.07 5.05
N LEU A 36 14.63 5.00 4.11
CA LEU A 36 13.77 4.90 2.93
C LEU A 36 14.55 4.92 1.63
N GLU A 37 15.50 5.84 1.49
CA GLU A 37 16.28 6.02 0.26
C GLU A 37 17.29 4.88 0.09
N GLY A 38 17.29 4.24 -1.08
CA GLY A 38 18.15 3.09 -1.37
C GLY A 38 17.86 1.85 -0.52
N ARG A 39 16.69 1.77 0.11
CA ARG A 39 16.27 0.61 0.93
C ARG A 39 15.18 -0.20 0.23
N HIS A 40 15.29 -1.51 0.38
CA HIS A 40 14.29 -2.46 -0.09
C HIS A 40 13.66 -3.15 1.13
N TYR A 41 12.33 -3.22 1.13
CA TYR A 41 11.53 -3.88 2.15
C TYR A 41 10.53 -4.81 1.49
N ASP A 42 10.23 -5.92 2.16
CA ASP A 42 9.19 -6.84 1.74
C ASP A 42 7.84 -6.41 2.33
N PHE A 43 7.86 -5.90 3.57
CA PHE A 43 6.66 -5.51 4.30
C PHE A 43 6.88 -4.34 5.25
N ILE A 44 5.76 -3.74 5.65
CA ILE A 44 5.68 -2.69 6.66
C ILE A 44 4.86 -3.17 7.86
N GLU A 45 5.41 -3.00 9.05
CA GLU A 45 4.74 -3.25 10.32
C GLU A 45 4.33 -1.91 10.94
N LEU A 46 3.03 -1.65 11.00
CA LEU A 46 2.46 -0.49 11.67
C LEU A 46 2.07 -0.88 13.09
N THR A 47 2.40 -0.04 14.08
CA THR A 47 2.03 -0.28 15.47
C THR A 47 1.19 0.84 16.07
N ARG A 48 0.17 0.49 16.84
CA ARG A 48 -0.63 1.45 17.62
C ARG A 48 0.12 1.84 18.89
N GLY A 49 0.89 2.92 18.81
CA GLY A 49 1.86 3.29 19.84
C GLY A 49 2.97 2.25 19.99
N TYR A 50 3.34 1.93 21.24
CA TYR A 50 4.36 0.94 21.59
C TYR A 50 3.73 -0.31 22.22
N PRO A 51 3.27 -1.29 21.41
CA PRO A 51 2.67 -2.49 21.94
C PRO A 51 3.67 -3.42 22.63
N ARG A 52 3.21 -4.11 23.68
CA ARG A 52 3.95 -5.25 24.26
C ARG A 52 4.15 -6.31 23.18
N ARG A 53 5.18 -7.16 23.31
CA ARG A 53 5.59 -8.13 22.28
C ARG A 53 4.45 -9.03 21.77
N GLY A 54 3.54 -9.46 22.65
CA GLY A 54 2.41 -10.33 22.32
C GLY A 54 1.11 -9.62 21.91
N ASP A 55 1.10 -8.29 21.81
CA ASP A 55 -0.11 -7.54 21.50
C ASP A 55 -0.27 -7.39 19.98
N HIS A 56 -0.82 -8.44 19.36
CA HIS A 56 -1.03 -8.51 17.91
C HIS A 56 -2.18 -7.64 17.43
N ALA A 57 -3.18 -7.34 18.28
CA ALA A 57 -4.31 -6.49 17.91
C ALA A 57 -3.90 -5.03 17.61
N ARG A 58 -2.77 -4.60 18.17
CA ARG A 58 -2.15 -3.29 17.95
C ARG A 58 -1.03 -3.30 16.90
N ARG A 59 -0.98 -4.33 16.07
CA ARG A 59 -0.01 -4.47 14.98
C ARG A 59 -0.76 -4.73 13.67
N LEU A 60 -0.33 -4.08 12.61
CA LEU A 60 -0.84 -4.29 11.27
C LEU A 60 0.33 -4.53 10.33
N PHE A 61 0.31 -5.64 9.60
CA PHE A 61 1.33 -6.01 8.63
C PHE A 61 0.76 -5.84 7.23
N LEU A 62 1.44 -5.05 6.40
CA LEU A 62 1.04 -4.79 5.01
C LEU A 62 2.23 -5.06 4.08
N PRO A 63 1.97 -5.45 2.81
CA PRO A 63 3.02 -5.48 1.81
C PRO A 63 3.62 -4.08 1.65
N TRP A 64 4.94 -4.02 1.49
CA TRP A 64 5.61 -2.76 1.20
C TRP A 64 5.29 -2.33 -0.23
N GLN A 65 4.65 -1.17 -0.38
CA GLN A 65 4.23 -0.62 -1.68
C GLN A 65 5.03 0.63 -2.07
N GLY A 66 6.10 0.95 -1.33
CA GLY A 66 6.93 2.11 -1.58
C GLY A 66 6.37 3.41 -0.97
N PHE A 67 6.97 4.51 -1.40
CA PHE A 67 6.59 5.85 -1.01
C PHE A 67 6.78 6.79 -2.20
N ARG A 68 6.13 7.95 -2.16
CA ARG A 68 6.42 9.10 -3.04
C ARG A 68 6.83 10.31 -2.20
N MET A 69 7.52 11.27 -2.81
CA MET A 69 7.74 12.57 -2.19
C MET A 69 6.59 13.51 -2.52
N ALA A 70 6.17 14.32 -1.57
CA ALA A 70 5.12 15.31 -1.75
C ALA A 70 5.38 16.56 -0.90
N THR A 71 4.93 17.71 -1.38
CA THR A 71 4.85 18.93 -0.57
C THR A 71 3.41 19.08 -0.09
N ILE A 72 3.21 19.16 1.23
CA ILE A 72 1.87 19.26 1.83
C ILE A 72 1.84 20.34 2.92
N THR A 73 0.68 20.94 3.14
CA THR A 73 0.37 21.69 4.36
C THR A 73 -0.47 20.79 5.26
N HIS A 74 -0.04 20.57 6.50
CA HIS A 74 -0.69 19.61 7.39
C HIS A 74 -0.68 20.11 8.85
N PRO A 75 -1.81 20.07 9.59
CA PRO A 75 -1.90 20.62 10.94
C PRO A 75 -0.82 20.11 11.92
N HIS A 76 -0.40 18.84 11.80
CA HIS A 76 0.68 18.29 12.64
C HIS A 76 2.09 18.76 12.29
N PHE A 77 2.30 19.35 11.11
CA PHE A 77 3.61 19.87 10.69
C PHE A 77 3.68 21.40 10.74
N GLY A 78 2.55 22.06 11.00
CA GLY A 78 2.43 23.51 11.04
C GLY A 78 1.72 24.09 9.81
N PRO A 79 1.57 25.41 9.74
CA PRO A 79 0.88 26.10 8.64
C PRO A 79 1.71 26.16 7.35
N GLU A 80 3.02 26.01 7.46
CA GLU A 80 3.93 26.09 6.31
C GLU A 80 3.92 24.81 5.48
N PRO A 81 4.05 24.90 4.14
CA PRO A 81 4.24 23.73 3.30
C PRO A 81 5.55 23.00 3.65
N VAL A 82 5.48 21.68 3.80
CA VAL A 82 6.63 20.83 4.11
C VAL A 82 6.76 19.68 3.12
N VAL A 83 8.00 19.26 2.86
CA VAL A 83 8.28 18.07 2.04
C VAL A 83 8.23 16.82 2.91
N VAL A 84 7.44 15.83 2.48
CA VAL A 84 7.21 14.57 3.19
C VAL A 84 7.45 13.37 2.28
N PHE A 85 7.79 12.25 2.90
CA PHE A 85 7.58 10.92 2.35
C PHE A 85 6.12 10.51 2.61
N ALA A 86 5.36 10.34 1.54
CA ALA A 86 4.03 9.74 1.55
C ALA A 86 4.17 8.24 1.35
N ILE A 87 4.20 7.49 2.46
CA ILE A 87 4.37 6.04 2.47
C ILE A 87 3.02 5.39 2.20
N ASN A 88 2.95 4.51 1.20
CA ASN A 88 1.72 3.80 0.89
C ASN A 88 1.43 2.75 1.97
N VAL A 89 0.26 2.87 2.60
CA VAL A 89 -0.26 1.98 3.65
C VAL A 89 -1.65 1.46 3.30
N GLN A 90 -2.04 1.52 2.03
CA GLN A 90 -3.29 0.97 1.53
C GLN A 90 -3.31 -0.55 1.75
N GLN A 91 -4.40 -1.05 2.31
CA GLN A 91 -4.62 -2.49 2.42
C GLN A 91 -4.87 -3.06 1.02
N PRO A 92 -4.25 -4.20 0.65
CA PRO A 92 -4.59 -4.87 -0.58
C PRO A 92 -6.08 -5.24 -0.54
N ALA A 93 -6.76 -5.11 -1.69
CA ALA A 93 -8.15 -5.53 -1.82
C ALA A 93 -8.26 -6.98 -1.34
N LYS A 94 -9.27 -7.27 -0.50
CA LYS A 94 -9.51 -8.65 -0.10
C LYS A 94 -9.93 -9.44 -1.35
N PRO A 95 -9.50 -10.70 -1.49
CA PRO A 95 -9.86 -11.51 -2.65
C PRO A 95 -11.38 -11.70 -2.82
N ASP A 96 -12.18 -11.60 -1.74
CA ASP A 96 -13.63 -11.77 -1.81
C ASP A 96 -14.36 -10.55 -2.40
N ASP A 97 -13.83 -9.34 -2.22
CA ASP A 97 -14.35 -8.09 -2.81
C ASP A 97 -14.21 -8.06 -4.34
N ALA A 98 -13.26 -8.80 -4.91
CA ALA A 98 -13.04 -8.90 -6.36
C ALA A 98 -14.05 -9.82 -7.08
N THR A 99 -14.90 -10.57 -6.35
CA THR A 99 -15.84 -11.55 -6.95
C THR A 99 -17.02 -10.87 -7.66
N HIS A 100 -17.26 -9.58 -7.47
CA HIS A 100 -18.32 -8.85 -8.16
C HIS A 100 -17.89 -8.06 -9.41
N ALA A 101 -16.60 -8.08 -9.79
CA ALA A 101 -16.09 -7.34 -10.95
C ALA A 101 -15.78 -8.21 -12.19
N LEU A 102 -16.11 -9.51 -12.17
CA LEU A 102 -15.85 -10.45 -13.27
C LEU A 102 -17.14 -11.10 -13.82
N LEU A 103 -18.15 -10.29 -14.14
CA LEU A 103 -19.22 -10.70 -15.06
C LEU A 103 -19.49 -9.58 -16.07
N SER A 104 -18.57 -9.45 -17.01
CA SER A 104 -18.86 -8.95 -18.36
C SER A 104 -18.04 -9.76 -19.35
N PRO A 105 -18.62 -10.76 -20.03
CA PRO A 105 -17.95 -11.49 -21.11
C PRO A 105 -17.94 -10.59 -22.35
N GLY A 106 -16.89 -9.78 -22.47
CA GLY A 106 -16.73 -8.79 -23.55
C GLY A 106 -15.51 -9.04 -24.44
N LYS A 107 -15.46 -10.24 -25.05
CA LYS A 107 -14.63 -10.67 -26.20
C LYS A 107 -13.09 -10.68 -26.06
N PRO A 108 -12.44 -11.81 -26.41
CA PRO A 108 -11.02 -11.86 -26.69
C PRO A 108 -10.73 -11.36 -28.12
N ALA A 109 -9.86 -10.36 -28.26
CA ALA A 109 -8.96 -10.24 -29.40
C ALA A 109 -7.60 -10.72 -28.88
N CYS A 110 -6.86 -11.64 -29.48
CA CYS A 110 -6.77 -12.04 -30.86
C CYS A 110 -5.87 -13.29 -30.90
N TRP A 111 -6.38 -14.41 -31.42
CA TRP A 111 -5.54 -15.47 -31.97
C TRP A 111 -6.08 -15.83 -33.36
N LEU A 112 -5.20 -15.61 -34.33
CA LEU A 112 -5.21 -15.93 -35.74
C LEU A 112 -6.16 -17.09 -36.16
N LYS A 113 -7.08 -16.82 -37.09
CA LYS A 113 -7.67 -17.84 -37.96
C LYS A 113 -6.83 -17.99 -39.22
N LEU A 114 -6.25 -19.17 -39.41
CA LEU A 114 -5.91 -19.80 -40.69
C LEU A 114 -6.03 -21.30 -40.41
N GLY A 115 -6.80 -22.15 -41.06
CA GLY A 115 -7.64 -22.14 -42.24
C GLY A 115 -7.85 -23.63 -42.54
N ALA A 116 -9.10 -24.10 -42.57
CA ALA A 116 -9.41 -25.47 -43.01
C ALA A 116 -9.21 -25.59 -44.52
N PRO A 117 -8.99 -26.80 -45.04
CA PRO A 117 -9.92 -27.24 -46.07
C PRO A 117 -10.47 -28.66 -45.85
N GLU A 118 -11.75 -28.75 -46.14
CA GLU A 118 -12.59 -29.93 -46.29
C GLU A 118 -12.37 -30.54 -47.69
N ALA A 119 -12.24 -31.87 -47.79
CA ALA A 119 -12.62 -32.66 -48.96
C ALA A 119 -12.37 -34.16 -48.74
N ARG A 120 -13.44 -34.94 -48.54
CA ARG A 120 -13.78 -36.17 -49.30
C ARG A 120 -14.98 -36.89 -48.67
N GLY A 121 -15.99 -37.19 -49.49
CA GLY A 121 -17.15 -38.00 -49.18
C GLY A 121 -18.32 -37.66 -50.08
#